data_AF-A0A060CJ22-F1
#
_entry.id   AF-A0A060CJ22-F1
#
_cell.length_a   1.000
_cell.length_b   1.000
_cell.length_c   1.000
_cell.angle_alpha   90.00
_cell.angle_beta   90.00
_cell.angle_gamma   90.00
#
_symmetry.space_group_name_H-M   'P 1'
#
loop_
_entity.id
_entity.type
_entity.pdbx_description
1 polymer ?
#
loop_
_entity_poly.entity_id
_entity_poly.type
_entity_poly.pdbx_seq_one_letter_code
_entity_poly.pdbx_strand_id
1 'polypeptide(L)' 'MQGIIDHLDYLQDMGINGLDLTPIFTAYSNHKYDSADFWNVDPAFGDKETLKSLVNAAHKRGMRVMLEEP' A
#
# COMPACT_ATOMS: atom_id res chain seq x y z
N MET A 1 2.56 4.31 4.32
CA MET A 1 1.38 3.42 4.36
C MET A 1 0.48 3.62 5.56
N GLN A 2 0.99 3.95 6.75
CA GLN A 2 0.15 4.15 7.95
C GLN A 2 -1.04 5.08 7.70
N GLY A 3 -0.84 6.19 7.00
CA GLY A 3 -1.95 7.09 6.65
C GLY A 3 -3.08 6.42 5.85
N ILE A 4 -2.79 5.44 4.98
CA ILE A 4 -3.86 4.69 4.28
C ILE A 4 -4.67 3.88 5.30
N ILE A 5 -3.99 3.21 6.24
CA ILE A 5 -4.61 2.42 7.30
C ILE A 5 -5.55 3.29 8.13
N ASP A 6 -5.08 4.48 8.52
CA ASP A 6 -5.84 5.44 9.34
C ASP A 6 -7.08 5.99 8.63
N HIS A 7 -7.14 5.90 7.29
CA HIS A 7 -8.25 6.37 6.48
C HIS A 7 -9.12 5.26 5.87
N LEU A 8 -8.88 3.99 6.21
CA LEU A 8 -9.66 2.88 5.65
C LEU A 8 -11.17 2.96 5.94
N ASP A 9 -11.56 3.50 7.11
CA ASP A 9 -12.98 3.66 7.46
C ASP A 9 -13.65 4.69 6.54
N TYR A 10 -12.97 5.79 6.23
CA TYR A 10 -13.45 6.78 5.26
C TYR A 10 -13.64 6.17 3.86
N LEU A 11 -12.68 5.36 3.41
CA LEU A 11 -12.79 4.67 2.12
C LEU A 11 -13.96 3.67 2.11
N GLN A 12 -14.17 2.96 3.22
CA GLN A 12 -15.26 2.01 3.37
C GLN A 12 -16.63 2.71 3.33
N ASP A 13 -16.76 3.85 4.02
CA ASP A 13 -18.00 4.63 4.04
C ASP A 13 -18.39 5.16 2.65
N MET A 14 -17.41 5.42 1.79
CA MET A 14 -17.64 5.76 0.38
C MET A 14 -18.04 4.55 -0.49
N GLY A 15 -18.01 3.34 0.05
CA GLY A 15 -18.33 2.10 -0.67
C GLY A 15 -17.19 1.52 -1.51
N ILE A 16 -15.94 1.95 -1.26
CA ILE A 16 -14.77 1.41 -1.96
C ILE A 16 -14.53 -0.04 -1.53
N ASN A 17 -14.23 -0.90 -2.50
CA ASN A 17 -13.95 -2.34 -2.30
C ASN A 17 -12.55 -2.77 -2.79
N GLY A 18 -11.72 -1.83 -3.20
CA GLY A 18 -10.39 -2.11 -3.76
C GLY A 18 -9.45 -0.93 -3.58
N LEU A 19 -8.19 -1.24 -3.28
CA LEU A 19 -7.07 -0.31 -3.25
C LEU A 19 -6.09 -0.73 -4.33
N ASP A 20 -5.81 0.20 -5.25
CA ASP A 20 -4.77 0.05 -6.26
C ASP A 20 -3.58 0.95 -5.86
N LEU A 21 -2.44 0.33 -5.52
CA LEU A 21 -1.27 1.04 -5.02
C LEU A 21 -0.24 1.19 -6.13
N THR A 22 0.18 2.44 -6.37
CA THR A 22 1.36 2.75 -7.18
C THR A 22 2.62 2.11 -6.59
N PRO A 23 3.76 2.04 -7.32
CA PRO A 23 4.96 1.36 -6.84
C PRO A 23 5.39 1.79 -5.43
N ILE A 24 5.53 0.80 -4.56
CA ILE A 24 5.89 0.95 -3.14
C ILE A 24 7.27 0.38 -2.81
N PHE A 25 7.93 -0.23 -3.79
CA PHE A 25 9.24 -0.86 -3.63
C PHE A 25 10.35 0.17 -3.54
N THR A 26 11.47 -0.24 -2.94
CA THR A 26 12.61 0.64 -2.70
C THR A 26 13.14 1.20 -4.01
N ALA A 27 13.20 2.53 -4.11
CA ALA A 27 13.69 3.23 -5.29
C ALA A 27 14.27 4.60 -4.93
N TYR A 28 15.13 5.14 -5.81
CA TYR A 28 15.79 6.42 -5.56
C TYR A 28 14.89 7.62 -5.80
N SER A 29 13.99 7.54 -6.79
CA SER A 29 13.04 8.62 -7.07
C SER A 29 11.93 8.69 -6.03
N ASN A 30 11.12 9.76 -6.10
CA ASN A 30 9.88 9.87 -5.32
C ASN A 30 8.70 9.09 -5.95
N HIS A 31 8.70 8.88 -7.27
CA HIS A 31 7.62 8.20 -7.98
C HIS A 31 7.76 6.67 -7.97
N LYS A 32 8.96 6.16 -7.64
CA LYS A 32 9.26 4.74 -7.36
C LYS A 32 9.15 3.75 -8.54
N TYR A 33 8.77 4.22 -9.72
CA TYR A 33 8.87 3.45 -10.98
C TYR A 33 10.30 3.03 -11.37
N ASP A 34 11.35 3.57 -10.75
CA ASP A 34 12.76 3.20 -10.93
C ASP A 34 13.23 2.22 -9.83
N SER A 35 12.47 1.15 -9.61
CA SER A 35 12.69 0.20 -8.51
C SER A 35 14.11 -0.37 -8.49
N ALA A 36 14.78 -0.19 -7.36
CA ALA A 36 16.12 -0.70 -7.09
C ALA A 36 16.09 -2.04 -6.33
N ASP A 37 15.03 -2.29 -5.56
CA ASP A 37 14.82 -3.55 -4.84
C ASP A 37 13.32 -3.88 -4.71
N PHE A 38 12.87 -4.86 -5.50
CA PHE A 38 11.50 -5.36 -5.53
C PHE A 38 11.14 -6.23 -4.31
N TRP A 39 12.12 -6.65 -3.50
CA TRP A 39 11.88 -7.51 -2.36
C TRP A 39 11.57 -6.73 -1.10
N ASN A 40 11.81 -5.41 -1.08
CA ASN A 40 11.64 -4.59 0.10
C ASN A 40 10.80 -3.33 -0.19
N VAL A 41 9.87 -3.06 0.73
CA VAL A 41 9.10 -1.80 0.75
C VAL A 41 10.06 -0.65 1.01
N ASP A 42 9.87 0.46 0.28
CA ASP A 42 10.66 1.66 0.48
C ASP A 42 10.49 2.18 1.93
N PRO A 43 11.58 2.48 2.66
CA PRO A 43 11.50 2.98 4.03
C PRO A 43 10.64 4.24 4.21
N ALA A 44 10.47 5.05 3.15
CA ALA A 44 9.59 6.21 3.18
C ALA A 44 8.11 5.84 3.36
N PHE A 45 7.71 4.61 3.01
CA PHE A 45 6.34 4.13 3.16
C PHE A 45 6.14 3.21 4.36
N GLY A 46 7.22 2.70 4.95
CA GLY A 46 7.22 1.79 6.08
C GLY A 46 8.05 0.56 5.79
N ASP A 47 7.54 -0.60 6.16
CA ASP A 47 8.20 -1.89 5.99
C ASP A 47 7.20 -2.99 5.58
N LYS A 48 7.68 -4.24 5.49
CA LYS A 48 6.86 -5.41 5.16
C LYS A 48 5.73 -5.65 6.17
N GLU A 49 5.96 -5.40 7.45
CA GLU A 49 4.94 -5.57 8.49
C GLU A 49 3.85 -4.51 8.40
N THR A 50 4.22 -3.29 8.01
CA THR A 50 3.28 -2.19 7.73
C THR A 50 2.42 -2.53 6.51
N LEU A 51 3.02 -3.03 5.42
CA LEU A 51 2.27 -3.49 4.25
C LEU A 51 1.31 -4.64 4.60
N LYS A 52 1.78 -5.63 5.38
CA LYS A 52 0.95 -6.73 5.86
C LYS A 52 -0.21 -6.24 6.74
N SER A 53 0.03 -5.24 7.57
CA SER A 53 -1.00 -4.61 8.41
C SER A 53 -2.06 -3.91 7.55
N LEU A 54 -1.64 -3.18 6.51
CA LEU A 54 -2.54 -2.56 5.54
C LEU A 54 -3.41 -3.60 4.83
N VAL A 55 -2.80 -4.66 4.27
CA VAL A 55 -3.52 -5.74 3.58
C VAL A 55 -4.54 -6.41 4.50
N ASN A 56 -4.15 -6.74 5.74
CA ASN A 56 -5.06 -7.34 6.71
C ASN A 56 -6.21 -6.41 7.09
N ALA A 57 -5.94 -5.13 7.29
CA ALA A 57 -6.95 -4.14 7.64
C ALA A 57 -7.94 -3.88 6.49
N ALA A 58 -7.46 -3.86 5.24
CA ALA A 58 -8.28 -3.76 4.04
C ALA A 58 -9.16 -5.01 3.86
N HIS A 59 -8.57 -6.21 3.97
CA HIS A 59 -9.30 -7.47 3.83
C HIS A 59 -10.42 -7.63 4.87
N LYS A 60 -10.20 -7.19 6.13
CA LYS A 60 -11.24 -7.19 7.17
C LYS A 60 -12.46 -6.33 6.81
N ARG A 61 -12.30 -5.35 5.92
CA ARG A 61 -13.36 -4.46 5.43
C ARG A 61 -13.94 -4.93 4.09
N GLY A 62 -13.56 -6.12 3.62
CA GLY A 62 -13.97 -6.64 2.31
C GLY A 62 -13.29 -5.95 1.13
N MET A 63 -12.24 -5.15 1.37
CA MET A 63 -11.47 -4.51 0.30
C MET A 63 -10.38 -5.45 -0.22
N ARG A 64 -10.05 -5.36 -1.50
CA ARG A 64 -8.87 -6.03 -2.11
C ARG A 64 -7.70 -5.05 -2.23
N VAL A 65 -6.47 -5.55 -2.24
CA VAL A 65 -5.27 -4.74 -2.45
C VAL A 65 -4.53 -5.25 -3.68
N MET A 66 -4.28 -4.35 -4.63
CA MET A 66 -3.46 -4.58 -5.82
C MET A 66 -2.18 -3.75 -5.69
N LEU A 67 -1.06 -4.33 -6.11
CA LEU A 67 0.22 -3.65 -6.21
C LEU A 67 0.57 -3.54 -7.69
N GLU A 68 0.87 -2.33 -8.15
CA GLU A 68 1.47 -2.15 -9.47
C GLU A 68 2.90 -2.71 -9.46
N GLU A 69 3.20 -3.58 -10.43
CA GLU A 69 4.58 -3.85 -10.83
C GLU A 69 5.03 -2.73 -11.79
N PRO A 70 6.20 -2.09 -11.53
CA PRO A 70 6.81 -1.13 -12.46
C PRO A 70 7.08 -1.69 -13.86
#